data_AF-A0A1H1RX60-F1
#
_entry.id   AF-A0A1H1RX60-F1
#
_cell.length_a   1.000
_cell.length_b   1.000
_cell.length_c   1.000
_cell.angle_alpha   90.00
_cell.angle_beta   90.00
_cell.angle_gamma   90.00
#
_symmetry.space_group_name_H-M   'P 1'
#
loop_
_entity.id
_entity.type
_entity.pdbx_description
1 polymer ?
#
loop_
_entity_poly.entity_id
_entity_poly.type
_entity_poly.pdbx_seq_one_letter_code
_entity_poly.pdbx_strand_id
1 'polypeptide(L)'
;MKKHFTLLILFISASLAQAQDNYDYVDKIAQDACECVQKAKDSNPNLTTEDLGGCLLLSAKDYKAQLSKDYNLDLDSLDGESGEKLGQTIGSRMAFICPTLVASLGNVSDKNKTEEFRILGTIKSIKIETFMVFEIKSEDGKLEKLYWLGFVNSEFDLQNNYEELKEKVVEAIYVNKEVYDARIKEYRVIKVLKKIAVQ
;
A
#
# COMPACT_ATOMS: atom_id res chain seq x y z
N MET A 1 33.17 30.50 45.29
CA MET A 1 33.07 30.08 43.87
C MET A 1 32.48 28.69 43.63
N LYS A 2 32.08 27.90 44.65
CA LYS A 2 31.44 26.57 44.47
C LYS A 2 29.92 26.53 44.63
N LYS A 3 29.27 27.63 45.07
CA LYS A 3 27.81 27.68 45.30
C LYS A 3 26.99 28.30 44.15
N HIS A 4 27.62 28.96 43.18
CA HIS A 4 26.94 29.51 42.01
C HIS A 4 26.97 28.59 40.78
N PHE A 5 27.84 27.58 40.78
CA PHE A 5 27.94 26.60 39.68
C PHE A 5 26.78 25.58 39.71
N THR A 6 26.24 25.28 40.90
CA THR A 6 25.14 24.34 41.07
C THR A 6 23.78 24.87 40.61
N LEU A 7 23.60 26.20 40.54
CA LEU A 7 22.34 26.81 40.12
C LEU A 7 22.21 26.88 38.58
N LEU A 8 23.34 26.94 37.86
CA LEU A 8 23.34 27.01 36.39
C LEU A 8 23.07 25.64 35.74
N ILE A 9 23.43 24.54 36.42
CA ILE A 9 23.19 23.18 35.93
C ILE A 9 21.70 22.78 36.07
N LEU A 10 20.96 23.39 36.99
CA LEU A 10 19.54 23.09 37.21
C LEU A 10 18.61 23.77 36.18
N PHE A 11 19.08 24.79 35.46
CA PHE A 11 18.27 25.50 34.47
C PHE A 11 18.34 24.89 33.05
N ILE A 12 19.35 24.06 32.77
CA ILE A 12 19.54 23.44 31.43
C ILE A 12 18.70 22.16 31.28
N SER A 13 18.27 21.53 32.37
CA SER A 13 17.37 20.35 32.32
C SER A 13 15.90 20.70 32.12
N ALA A 14 15.50 21.97 32.27
CA ALA A 14 14.09 22.39 32.12
C ALA A 14 13.66 22.61 30.65
N SER A 15 14.60 22.76 29.71
CA SER A 15 14.30 22.99 28.30
C SER A 15 14.16 21.71 27.46
N LEU A 16 14.30 20.52 28.05
CA LEU A 16 14.11 19.23 27.36
C LEU A 16 12.73 18.60 27.59
N ALA A 17 11.85 19.24 28.37
CA ALA A 17 10.54 18.69 28.74
C ALA A 17 9.37 19.11 27.81
N GLN A 18 9.64 19.66 26.62
CA GLN A 18 8.60 20.13 25.67
C GLN A 18 8.59 19.34 24.34
N ALA A 19 9.25 18.18 24.28
CA ALA A 19 9.17 17.25 23.14
C ALA A 19 8.56 15.91 23.58
N GLN A 20 7.40 15.95 24.24
CA GLN A 20 6.48 14.82 24.16
C GLN A 20 5.67 15.06 22.90
N ASP A 21 6.18 14.48 21.82
CA ASP A 21 5.57 14.53 20.51
C ASP A 21 4.10 14.12 20.57
N ASN A 22 3.32 14.77 19.71
CA ASN A 22 1.87 14.74 19.51
C ASN A 22 1.26 13.36 19.14
N TYR A 23 1.93 12.23 19.45
CA TYR A 23 1.60 10.87 18.98
C TYR A 23 0.79 10.03 19.98
N ASP A 24 0.46 10.55 21.16
CA ASP A 24 -0.22 9.81 22.23
C ASP A 24 -1.58 9.24 21.76
N TYR A 25 -2.35 10.04 21.03
CA TYR A 25 -3.69 9.62 20.62
C TYR A 25 -3.68 8.63 19.43
N VAL A 26 -2.70 8.71 18.53
CA VAL A 26 -2.56 7.74 17.43
C VAL A 26 -2.09 6.39 17.96
N ASP A 27 -1.19 6.40 18.95
CA ASP A 27 -0.82 5.19 19.70
C ASP A 27 -2.01 4.61 20.45
N LYS A 28 -2.86 5.47 21.02
CA LYS A 28 -4.09 5.03 21.67
C LYS A 28 -5.06 4.36 20.69
N ILE A 29 -5.27 4.96 19.50
CA ILE A 29 -6.08 4.37 18.42
C ILE A 29 -5.48 3.01 18.00
N ALA A 30 -4.16 2.93 17.84
CA ALA A 30 -3.48 1.71 17.44
C ALA A 30 -3.61 0.61 18.51
N GLN A 31 -3.46 0.94 19.79
CA GLN A 31 -3.69 0.03 20.90
C GLN A 31 -5.13 -0.50 20.89
N ASP A 32 -6.12 0.38 20.77
CA ASP A 32 -7.54 0.02 20.75
C ASP A 32 -7.88 -0.85 19.51
N ALA A 33 -7.25 -0.56 18.37
CA ALA A 33 -7.36 -1.37 17.15
C ALA A 33 -6.74 -2.76 17.33
N CYS A 34 -5.56 -2.87 17.95
CA CYS A 34 -4.94 -4.17 18.26
C CYS A 34 -5.88 -5.02 19.14
N GLU A 35 -6.49 -4.43 20.16
CA GLU A 35 -7.44 -5.13 21.03
C GLU A 35 -8.70 -5.58 20.29
N CYS A 36 -9.24 -4.72 19.42
CA CYS A 36 -10.38 -5.06 18.58
C CYS A 36 -10.06 -6.24 17.65
N VAL A 37 -8.93 -6.18 16.94
CA VAL A 37 -8.52 -7.21 15.99
C VAL A 37 -8.23 -8.53 16.72
N GLN A 38 -7.61 -8.49 17.91
CA GLN A 38 -7.40 -9.70 18.70
C GLN A 38 -8.72 -10.37 19.09
N LYS A 39 -9.70 -9.59 19.57
CA LYS A 39 -11.04 -10.11 19.91
C LYS A 39 -11.76 -10.69 18.69
N ALA A 40 -11.64 -10.02 17.55
CA ALA A 40 -12.21 -10.48 16.29
C ALA A 40 -11.55 -11.79 15.83
N LYS A 41 -10.23 -11.91 15.97
CA LYS A 41 -9.46 -13.13 15.67
C LYS A 41 -9.83 -14.31 16.57
N ASP A 42 -10.00 -14.06 17.87
CA ASP A 42 -10.37 -15.08 18.84
C ASP A 42 -11.78 -15.64 18.54
N SER A 43 -12.65 -14.82 17.97
CA SER A 43 -14.02 -15.19 17.56
C SER A 43 -14.05 -15.83 16.16
N ASN A 44 -13.24 -15.33 15.23
CA ASN A 44 -13.13 -15.81 13.86
C ASN A 44 -11.65 -15.87 13.45
N PRO A 45 -11.03 -17.06 13.40
CA PRO A 45 -9.63 -17.20 13.02
C PRO A 45 -9.36 -16.79 11.56
N ASN A 46 -10.40 -16.70 10.72
CA ASN A 46 -10.33 -16.30 9.32
C ASN A 46 -10.77 -14.84 9.12
N LEU A 47 -10.11 -13.92 9.84
CA LEU A 47 -10.29 -12.47 9.70
C LEU A 47 -10.28 -12.02 8.23
N THR A 48 -11.13 -11.06 7.90
CA THR A 48 -11.15 -10.42 6.58
C THR A 48 -10.54 -9.01 6.62
N THR A 49 -10.34 -8.42 5.44
CA THR A 49 -9.88 -7.03 5.34
C THR A 49 -10.94 -6.05 5.85
N GLU A 50 -12.22 -6.40 5.72
CA GLU A 50 -13.35 -5.64 6.27
C GLU A 50 -13.35 -5.65 7.80
N ASP A 51 -13.05 -6.79 8.44
CA ASP A 51 -12.95 -6.88 9.91
C ASP A 51 -11.83 -5.97 10.43
N LEU A 52 -10.67 -5.98 9.75
CA LEU A 52 -9.54 -5.13 10.07
C LEU A 52 -9.87 -3.64 9.87
N GLY A 53 -10.46 -3.30 8.72
CA GLY A 53 -10.90 -1.93 8.43
C GLY A 53 -11.94 -1.43 9.44
N GLY A 54 -12.89 -2.28 9.83
CA GLY A 54 -13.87 -1.99 10.87
C GLY A 54 -13.23 -1.68 12.21
N CYS A 55 -12.24 -2.47 12.64
CA CYS A 55 -11.52 -2.20 13.88
C CYS A 55 -10.73 -0.89 13.86
N LEU A 56 -10.10 -0.55 12.73
CA LEU A 56 -9.42 0.74 12.56
C LEU A 56 -10.40 1.91 12.68
N LEU A 57 -11.55 1.82 11.99
CA LEU A 57 -12.57 2.87 12.01
C LEU A 57 -13.23 3.05 13.37
N LEU A 58 -13.58 1.95 14.03
CA LEU A 58 -14.17 1.99 15.36
C LEU A 58 -13.24 2.61 16.39
N SER A 59 -11.93 2.37 16.27
CA SER A 59 -10.92 2.91 17.17
C SER A 59 -10.61 4.38 16.87
N ALA A 60 -10.73 4.79 15.60
CA ALA A 60 -10.44 6.15 15.15
C ALA A 60 -11.63 7.13 15.26
N LYS A 61 -12.88 6.63 15.37
CA LYS A 61 -14.11 7.43 15.25
C LYS A 61 -14.15 8.67 16.17
N ASP A 62 -13.66 8.53 17.40
CA ASP A 62 -13.74 9.59 18.41
C ASP A 62 -12.63 10.65 18.22
N TYR A 63 -11.65 10.36 17.36
CA TYR A 63 -10.49 11.20 17.06
C TYR A 63 -10.57 11.88 15.70
N LYS A 64 -11.73 11.82 15.02
CA LYS A 64 -11.95 12.36 13.68
C LYS A 64 -11.42 13.79 13.50
N ALA A 65 -11.72 14.68 14.45
CA ALA A 65 -11.31 16.08 14.37
C ALA A 65 -9.78 16.25 14.46
N GLN A 66 -9.11 15.43 15.28
CA GLN A 66 -7.66 15.45 15.43
C GLN A 66 -6.96 14.83 14.20
N LEU A 67 -7.48 13.70 13.70
CA LEU A 67 -6.97 13.05 12.48
C LEU A 67 -7.12 13.95 11.24
N SER A 68 -8.23 14.67 11.11
CA SER A 68 -8.42 15.64 10.04
C SER A 68 -7.42 16.79 10.14
N LYS A 69 -7.22 17.34 11.34
CA LYS A 69 -6.30 18.46 11.57
C LYS A 69 -4.83 18.09 11.38
N ASP A 70 -4.39 16.98 11.97
CA ASP A 70 -2.97 16.65 12.10
C ASP A 70 -2.47 15.79 10.92
N TYR A 71 -3.36 15.02 10.27
CA TYR A 71 -3.02 14.09 9.20
C TYR A 71 -3.80 14.31 7.90
N ASN A 72 -4.71 15.31 7.83
CA ASN A 72 -5.60 15.50 6.68
C ASN A 72 -6.38 14.23 6.34
N LEU A 73 -6.89 13.54 7.37
CA LEU A 73 -7.68 12.32 7.28
C LEU A 73 -9.14 12.63 7.62
N ASP A 74 -10.02 12.56 6.62
CA ASP A 74 -11.47 12.68 6.84
C ASP A 74 -12.11 11.30 6.95
N LEU A 75 -12.61 10.98 8.15
CA LEU A 75 -13.30 9.70 8.38
C LEU A 75 -14.71 9.63 7.79
N ASP A 76 -15.30 10.77 7.36
CA ASP A 76 -16.59 10.76 6.65
C ASP A 76 -16.44 10.47 5.17
N SER A 77 -15.24 10.66 4.62
CA SER A 77 -14.92 10.51 3.21
C SER A 77 -13.74 9.57 3.02
N LEU A 78 -13.96 8.30 3.37
CA LEU A 78 -12.97 7.22 3.22
C LEU A 78 -13.00 6.66 1.80
N ASP A 79 -12.56 7.49 0.86
CA ASP A 79 -12.21 7.02 -0.48
C ASP A 79 -10.90 6.21 -0.46
N GLY A 80 -10.48 5.68 -1.61
CA GLY A 80 -9.32 4.79 -1.68
C GLY A 80 -8.04 5.41 -1.09
N GLU A 81 -7.81 6.71 -1.29
CA GLU A 81 -6.64 7.42 -0.78
C GLU A 81 -6.73 7.68 0.73
N SER A 82 -7.89 8.15 1.21
CA SER A 82 -8.09 8.47 2.63
C SER A 82 -8.11 7.23 3.51
N GLY A 83 -8.73 6.14 3.03
CA GLY A 83 -8.74 4.84 3.70
C GLY A 83 -7.34 4.21 3.77
N GLU A 84 -6.57 4.28 2.68
CA GLU A 84 -5.20 3.78 2.67
C GLU A 84 -4.30 4.58 3.62
N LYS A 85 -4.39 5.91 3.60
CA LYS A 85 -3.61 6.76 4.50
C LYS A 85 -3.97 6.53 5.97
N LEU A 86 -5.24 6.28 6.29
CA LEU A 86 -5.66 5.90 7.64
C LEU A 86 -5.03 4.56 8.06
N GLY A 87 -5.12 3.56 7.18
CA GLY A 87 -4.53 2.24 7.38
C GLY A 87 -3.02 2.29 7.58
N GLN A 88 -2.29 3.10 6.81
CA GLN A 88 -0.85 3.29 6.96
C GLN A 88 -0.50 4.03 8.26
N THR A 89 -1.24 5.10 8.58
CA THR A 89 -0.97 5.92 9.78
C THR A 89 -1.13 5.10 11.06
N ILE A 90 -2.25 4.38 11.19
CA ILE A 90 -2.52 3.58 12.39
C ILE A 90 -1.75 2.25 12.33
N GLY A 91 -1.73 1.58 11.19
CA GLY A 91 -1.09 0.27 11.00
C GLY A 91 0.42 0.31 11.26
N SER A 92 1.10 1.41 10.91
CA SER A 92 2.52 1.58 11.23
C SER A 92 2.77 1.62 12.75
N ARG A 93 1.88 2.24 13.53
CA ARG A 93 1.95 2.26 14.99
C ARG A 93 1.58 0.92 15.60
N MET A 94 0.58 0.23 15.06
CA MET A 94 0.24 -1.14 15.44
C MET A 94 1.43 -2.11 15.27
N ALA A 95 2.25 -1.93 14.24
CA ALA A 95 3.44 -2.76 14.05
C ALA A 95 4.46 -2.64 15.20
N PHE A 96 4.53 -1.48 15.87
CA PHE A 96 5.36 -1.30 17.07
C PHE A 96 4.67 -1.78 18.34
N ILE A 97 3.35 -1.60 18.43
CA ILE A 97 2.56 -1.89 19.65
C ILE A 97 2.18 -3.37 19.77
N CYS A 98 1.70 -3.97 18.69
CA CYS A 98 1.26 -5.37 18.62
C CYS A 98 1.89 -6.13 17.44
N PRO A 99 3.24 -6.23 17.38
CA PRO A 99 3.95 -6.81 16.23
C PRO A 99 3.54 -8.25 15.91
N THR A 100 3.26 -9.07 16.93
CA THR A 100 2.85 -10.46 16.76
C THR A 100 1.47 -10.58 16.11
N LEU A 101 0.54 -9.70 16.49
CA LEU A 101 -0.79 -9.64 15.90
C LEU A 101 -0.68 -9.20 14.45
N VAL A 102 0.03 -8.10 14.16
CA VAL A 102 0.23 -7.60 12.80
C VAL A 102 0.91 -8.64 11.91
N ALA A 103 1.95 -9.33 12.40
CA ALA A 103 2.59 -10.41 11.63
C ALA A 103 1.61 -11.54 11.28
N SER A 104 0.66 -11.84 12.18
CA SER A 104 -0.37 -12.85 11.93
C SER A 104 -1.45 -12.41 10.94
N LEU A 105 -1.60 -11.09 10.73
CA LEU A 105 -2.49 -10.50 9.73
C LEU A 105 -1.88 -10.50 8.32
N GLY A 106 -0.60 -10.87 8.16
CA GLY A 106 0.01 -11.02 6.82
C GLY A 106 -0.82 -11.91 5.90
N ASN A 107 -1.50 -12.92 6.47
CA ASN A 107 -2.39 -13.83 5.75
C ASN A 107 -3.80 -13.27 5.47
N VAL A 108 -4.21 -12.16 6.08
CA VAL A 108 -5.54 -11.52 5.90
C VAL A 108 -5.58 -10.72 4.58
N SER A 109 -4.42 -10.32 4.07
CA SER A 109 -4.28 -9.75 2.71
C SER A 109 -4.22 -10.81 1.60
N ASP A 110 -4.03 -12.09 1.98
CA ASP A 110 -3.74 -13.20 1.07
C ASP A 110 -4.98 -14.00 0.62
N LYS A 111 -6.19 -13.44 0.73
CA LYS A 111 -7.38 -14.02 0.09
C LYS A 111 -7.55 -13.62 -1.38
N ASN A 112 -6.70 -12.73 -1.89
CA ASN A 112 -6.42 -12.64 -3.31
C ASN A 112 -4.97 -13.07 -3.53
N LYS A 113 -4.72 -14.39 -3.58
CA LYS A 113 -3.55 -14.91 -4.31
C LYS A 113 -3.69 -14.42 -5.75
N THR A 114 -3.20 -13.22 -5.99
CA THR A 114 -2.98 -12.74 -7.33
C THR A 114 -1.78 -13.55 -7.80
N GLU A 115 -2.04 -14.59 -8.58
CA GLU A 115 -0.97 -15.32 -9.23
C GLU A 115 -0.20 -14.31 -10.09
N GLU A 116 0.96 -13.90 -9.60
CA GLU A 116 1.86 -13.02 -10.33
C GLU A 116 2.63 -13.87 -11.33
N PHE A 117 2.55 -13.46 -12.59
CA PHE A 117 3.25 -14.14 -13.67
C PHE A 117 4.37 -13.24 -14.19
N ARG A 118 5.50 -13.87 -14.52
CA ARG A 118 6.68 -13.21 -15.08
C ARG A 118 6.88 -13.63 -16.53
N ILE A 119 7.21 -12.65 -17.37
CA ILE A 119 7.68 -12.89 -18.73
C ILE A 119 9.01 -12.17 -18.95
N LEU A 120 9.95 -12.88 -19.57
CA LEU A 120 11.22 -12.36 -20.04
C LEU A 120 11.23 -12.40 -21.57
N GLY A 121 11.53 -11.27 -22.22
CA GLY A 121 11.45 -11.20 -23.68
C GLY A 121 11.79 -9.84 -24.28
N THR A 122 11.61 -9.71 -25.60
CA THR A 122 11.85 -8.47 -26.35
C THR A 122 10.53 -7.82 -26.76
N ILE A 123 10.38 -6.51 -26.53
CA ILE A 123 9.21 -5.75 -27.03
C ILE A 123 9.28 -5.64 -28.55
N LYS A 124 8.23 -6.13 -29.24
CA LYS A 124 8.13 -6.10 -30.71
C LYS A 124 7.28 -4.96 -31.23
N SER A 125 6.23 -4.60 -30.53
CA SER A 125 5.40 -3.46 -30.91
C SER A 125 4.74 -2.82 -29.70
N ILE A 126 4.41 -1.54 -29.83
CA ILE A 126 3.61 -0.76 -28.88
C ILE A 126 2.46 -0.18 -29.68
N LYS A 127 1.23 -0.46 -29.25
CA LYS A 127 0.00 0.03 -29.91
C LYS A 127 -0.74 0.98 -28.99
N ILE A 128 -1.13 2.12 -29.55
CA ILE A 128 -1.96 3.12 -28.88
C ILE A 128 -3.40 2.90 -29.39
N GLU A 129 -4.19 2.15 -28.63
CA GLU A 129 -5.64 2.03 -28.84
C GLU A 129 -6.36 2.86 -27.74
N THR A 130 -7.49 2.39 -27.21
CA THR A 130 -8.11 2.98 -26.01
C THR A 130 -7.20 2.87 -24.77
N PHE A 131 -6.34 1.85 -24.74
CA PHE A 131 -5.31 1.64 -23.73
C PHE A 131 -3.99 1.24 -24.39
N MET A 132 -2.86 1.50 -23.74
CA MET A 132 -1.55 1.09 -24.25
C MET A 132 -1.36 -0.42 -24.06
N VAL A 133 -0.84 -1.07 -25.11
CA VAL A 133 -0.57 -2.51 -25.11
C VAL A 133 0.89 -2.77 -25.48
N PHE A 134 1.61 -3.51 -24.62
CA PHE A 134 2.94 -4.01 -24.87
C PHE A 134 2.86 -5.42 -25.47
N GLU A 135 3.43 -5.61 -26.67
CA GLU A 135 3.62 -6.94 -27.27
C GLU A 135 5.04 -7.42 -27.00
N ILE A 136 5.18 -8.39 -26.09
CA ILE A 136 6.47 -8.95 -25.64
C ILE A 136 6.65 -10.33 -26.28
N LYS A 137 7.79 -10.55 -26.93
CA LYS A 137 8.19 -11.87 -27.43
C LYS A 137 9.01 -12.61 -26.39
N SER A 138 8.44 -13.65 -25.77
CA SER A 138 9.13 -14.50 -24.80
C SER A 138 10.26 -15.34 -25.42
N GLU A 139 11.12 -15.91 -24.58
CA GLU A 139 12.21 -16.80 -25.01
C GLU A 139 11.73 -18.01 -25.83
N ASP A 140 10.53 -18.53 -25.53
CA ASP A 140 9.90 -19.63 -26.29
C ASP A 140 9.32 -19.17 -27.65
N GLY A 141 9.48 -17.90 -27.98
CA GLY A 141 9.07 -17.30 -29.25
C GLY A 141 7.61 -16.85 -29.33
N LYS A 142 6.81 -17.06 -28.27
CA LYS A 142 5.41 -16.61 -28.23
C LYS A 142 5.31 -15.10 -28.09
N LEU A 143 4.28 -14.52 -28.69
CA LEU A 143 3.93 -13.11 -28.54
C LEU A 143 2.84 -12.97 -27.49
N GLU A 144 3.13 -12.23 -26.44
CA GLU A 144 2.25 -12.02 -25.31
C GLU A 144 1.84 -10.55 -25.21
N LYS A 145 0.55 -10.30 -24.97
CA LYS A 145 -0.04 -8.96 -24.87
C LYS A 145 -0.25 -8.58 -23.43
N LEU A 146 0.40 -7.51 -22.98
CA LEU A 146 0.23 -6.94 -21.64
C LEU A 146 -0.39 -5.56 -21.76
N TYR A 147 -1.49 -5.34 -21.03
CA TYR A 147 -2.25 -4.10 -21.04
C TYR A 147 -1.78 -3.18 -19.90
N TRP A 148 -1.53 -1.92 -20.24
CA TRP A 148 -1.22 -0.88 -19.26
C TRP A 148 -2.49 -0.11 -18.92
N LEU A 149 -3.06 -0.43 -17.75
CA LEU A 149 -4.38 0.08 -17.31
C LEU A 149 -4.32 0.95 -16.04
N GLY A 150 -3.14 1.16 -15.47
CA GLY A 150 -2.96 1.87 -14.21
C GLY A 150 -1.48 2.02 -13.86
N PHE A 151 -1.15 2.27 -12.60
CA PHE A 151 0.24 2.40 -12.18
C PHE A 151 1.05 1.13 -12.49
N VAL A 152 2.25 1.32 -13.06
CA VAL A 152 3.23 0.28 -13.34
C VAL A 152 4.52 0.66 -12.65
N ASN A 153 5.03 -0.21 -11.80
CA ASN A 153 6.31 -0.02 -11.13
C ASN A 153 7.45 -0.15 -12.16
N SER A 154 8.28 0.88 -12.27
CA SER A 154 9.44 0.90 -13.16
C SER A 154 10.55 1.76 -12.57
N GLU A 155 11.80 1.46 -12.92
CA GLU A 155 12.99 2.18 -12.46
C GLU A 155 13.25 3.49 -13.24
N PHE A 156 12.52 3.70 -14.34
CA PHE A 156 12.58 4.91 -15.14
C PHE A 156 11.16 5.48 -15.32
N ASP A 157 11.11 6.72 -15.80
CA ASP A 157 9.84 7.39 -16.11
C ASP A 157 9.20 6.73 -17.34
N LEU A 158 8.41 5.70 -17.08
CA LEU A 158 7.70 4.93 -18.10
C LEU A 158 6.69 5.80 -18.86
N GLN A 159 6.04 6.77 -18.19
CA GLN A 159 5.01 7.60 -18.81
C GLN A 159 5.56 8.43 -19.97
N ASN A 160 6.76 8.97 -19.80
CA ASN A 160 7.37 9.84 -20.82
C ASN A 160 8.32 9.08 -21.76
N ASN A 161 8.88 7.93 -21.34
CA ASN A 161 9.96 7.25 -22.06
C ASN A 161 9.62 5.81 -22.51
N TYR A 162 8.35 5.40 -22.51
CA TYR A 162 7.95 4.04 -22.91
C TYR A 162 8.42 3.63 -24.32
N GLU A 163 8.59 4.59 -25.24
CA GLU A 163 9.07 4.33 -26.61
C GLU A 163 10.51 3.78 -26.63
N GLU A 164 11.32 4.12 -25.64
CA GLU A 164 12.72 3.66 -25.52
C GLU A 164 12.83 2.16 -25.24
N LEU A 165 11.74 1.54 -24.81
CA LEU A 165 11.66 0.11 -24.56
C LEU A 165 11.54 -0.73 -25.82
N LYS A 166 11.26 -0.13 -26.98
CA LYS A 166 11.19 -0.87 -28.25
C LYS A 166 12.50 -1.61 -28.49
N GLU A 167 12.39 -2.88 -28.86
CA GLU A 167 13.53 -3.78 -29.13
C GLU A 167 14.44 -4.07 -27.93
N LYS A 168 14.14 -3.55 -26.73
CA LYS A 168 14.85 -3.88 -25.49
C LYS A 168 14.38 -5.21 -24.93
N VAL A 169 15.30 -5.88 -24.24
CA VAL A 169 14.98 -7.04 -23.41
C VAL A 169 14.45 -6.53 -22.08
N VAL A 170 13.26 -6.99 -21.72
CA VAL A 170 12.57 -6.56 -20.50
C VAL A 170 12.08 -7.75 -19.72
N GLU A 171 12.06 -7.57 -18.41
CA GLU A 171 11.30 -8.39 -17.50
C GLU A 171 10.01 -7.66 -17.13
N ALA A 172 8.87 -8.31 -17.33
CA ALA A 172 7.57 -7.79 -16.94
C ALA A 172 6.86 -8.72 -15.95
N ILE A 173 6.30 -8.13 -14.90
CA ILE A 173 5.39 -8.79 -13.96
C ILE A 173 3.98 -8.35 -14.31
N TYR A 174 3.08 -9.32 -14.42
CA TYR A 174 1.68 -9.09 -14.75
C TYR A 174 0.75 -9.96 -13.92
N VAL A 175 -0.52 -9.57 -13.94
CA VAL A 175 -1.61 -10.29 -13.27
C VAL A 175 -2.71 -10.56 -14.28
N ASN A 176 -3.33 -11.73 -14.18
CA ASN A 176 -4.51 -12.05 -14.98
C ASN A 176 -5.73 -11.35 -14.38
N LYS A 177 -6.46 -10.60 -15.20
CA LYS A 177 -7.70 -9.93 -14.80
C LYS A 177 -8.83 -10.34 -15.74
N GLU A 178 -9.91 -10.83 -15.15
CA GLU A 178 -11.15 -11.07 -15.88
C GLU A 178 -11.83 -9.72 -16.17
N VAL A 179 -12.18 -9.49 -17.43
CA VAL A 179 -12.86 -8.27 -17.87
C VAL A 179 -14.03 -8.64 -18.78
N TYR A 180 -15.15 -7.96 -18.61
CA TYR A 180 -16.27 -8.07 -19.54
C TYR A 180 -15.96 -7.28 -20.82
N ASP A 181 -15.94 -7.95 -21.97
CA ASP A 181 -15.74 -7.30 -23.27
C ASP A 181 -17.07 -7.20 -24.02
N ALA A 182 -17.66 -6.01 -24.00
CA ALA A 182 -18.97 -5.75 -24.58
C ALA A 182 -19.04 -6.01 -26.10
N ARG A 183 -17.90 -6.04 -26.81
CA ARG A 183 -17.85 -6.31 -28.26
C ARG A 183 -18.20 -7.76 -28.57
N ILE A 184 -17.78 -8.66 -27.70
CA ILE A 184 -18.05 -10.11 -27.80
C ILE A 184 -19.13 -10.56 -26.82
N LYS A 185 -19.59 -9.67 -25.94
CA LYS A 185 -20.61 -9.91 -24.91
C LYS A 185 -20.23 -11.04 -23.92
N GLU A 186 -18.94 -11.20 -23.66
CA GLU A 186 -18.41 -12.29 -22.83
C GLU A 186 -17.27 -11.78 -21.93
N TYR A 187 -17.01 -12.49 -20.84
CA TYR A 187 -15.83 -12.27 -20.01
C TYR A 187 -14.61 -12.89 -20.67
N ARG A 188 -13.48 -12.18 -20.63
CA ARG A 188 -12.19 -12.71 -21.06
C ARG A 188 -11.10 -12.32 -20.07
N VAL A 189 -10.09 -13.17 -19.97
CA VAL A 189 -8.91 -12.88 -19.16
C VAL A 189 -7.93 -12.05 -20.00
N ILE A 190 -7.47 -10.95 -19.43
CA ILE A 190 -6.38 -10.13 -19.98
C ILE A 190 -5.20 -10.10 -18.99
N LYS A 191 -3.99 -9.92 -19.53
CA LYS A 191 -2.77 -9.74 -18.73
C LYS A 191 -2.56 -8.25 -18.45
N VAL A 192 -2.63 -7.84 -17.20
CA VAL A 192 -2.44 -6.44 -16.78
C VAL A 192 -1.03 -6.25 -16.25
N LEU A 193 -0.29 -5.33 -16.86
CA LEU A 193 1.09 -5.01 -16.47
C LEU A 193 1.13 -4.40 -15.07
N LYS A 194 2.08 -4.85 -14.23
CA LYS A 194 2.30 -4.37 -12.86
C LYS A 194 3.70 -3.82 -12.64
N LYS A 195 4.71 -4.47 -13.20
CA LYS A 195 6.10 -4.02 -13.15
C LYS A 195 6.77 -4.23 -14.49
N ILE A 196 7.68 -3.33 -14.86
CA ILE A 196 8.58 -3.52 -15.99
C ILE A 196 9.99 -3.02 -15.67
N ALA A 197 10.99 -3.83 -15.99
CA ALA A 197 12.41 -3.52 -15.85
C ALA A 197 13.17 -3.90 -17.12
N VAL A 198 14.16 -3.09 -17.49
CA VAL A 198 15.08 -3.39 -18.60
C VAL A 198 16.21 -4.27 -18.07
N GLN A 199 16.59 -5.29 -18.83
CA GLN A 199 17.78 -6.10 -18.53
C GLN A 199 19.05 -5.55 -19.17
#